data_AF-A0A6J4F485-F1
#
_entry.id   AF-A0A6J4F485-F1
#
_cell.length_a   1.000
_cell.length_b   1.000
_cell.length_c   1.000
_cell.angle_alpha   90.00
_cell.angle_beta   90.00
_cell.angle_gamma   90.00
#
_symmetry.space_group_name_H-M   'P 1'
#
loop_
_entity.id
_entity.type
_entity.pdbx_description
1 polymer ?
#
loop_
_entity_poly.entity_id
_entity_poly.type
_entity_poly.pdbx_seq_one_letter_code
_entity_poly.pdbx_strand_id
1 'polypeptide(L)'
;MDVQKLAKVLALAASDNESEALHALRTAKRLLDGHGADFVELSRRLAESGPPSGETEALEDAVFDLRNEIRHLRAENERLRQGRATVPGADAPSFMDAAKDAAAAIRLRAELADRAEELDAARTELLRLKAHEATMREQFREALSEAGRLGVRLSEAETRRQRLEAENRRLTHANHALTVELNEIRSERGRLAAELVAVETRQDAAGKTARRPTKRRAKAGQAQYALL
;
A
#
# COMPACT_ATOMS: atom_id res chain seq x y z
N MET A 1 -29.56 55.94 35.53
CA MET A 1 -28.39 56.83 35.71
C MET A 1 -27.14 55.98 35.55
N ASP A 2 -26.18 56.40 34.73
CA ASP A 2 -24.89 55.69 34.61
C ASP A 2 -24.01 56.08 35.80
N VAL A 3 -24.23 55.38 36.93
CA VAL A 3 -23.64 55.68 38.24
C VAL A 3 -22.11 55.74 38.17
N GLN A 4 -21.51 54.94 37.29
CA GLN A 4 -20.07 54.91 37.05
C GLN A 4 -19.55 56.19 36.39
N LYS A 5 -20.32 56.79 35.47
CA LYS A 5 -19.96 58.08 34.85
C LYS A 5 -20.07 59.23 35.86
N LEU A 6 -21.09 59.23 36.70
CA LEU A 6 -21.24 60.25 37.74
C LEU A 6 -20.11 60.13 38.78
N ALA A 7 -19.82 58.92 39.26
CA ALA A 7 -18.73 58.66 40.21
C ALA A 7 -17.37 59.07 39.66
N LYS A 8 -17.10 58.79 38.38
CA LYS A 8 -15.85 59.20 37.72
C LYS A 8 -15.71 60.72 37.61
N VAL A 9 -16.79 61.43 37.27
CA VAL A 9 -16.80 62.89 37.19
C VAL A 9 -16.66 63.52 38.58
N LEU A 10 -17.26 62.94 39.62
CA LEU A 10 -17.09 63.39 41.00
C LEU A 10 -15.69 63.10 41.56
N ALA A 11 -15.08 61.97 41.21
CA ALA A 11 -13.68 61.67 41.57
C ALA A 11 -12.70 62.65 40.89
N LEU A 12 -12.99 63.09 39.66
CA LEU A 12 -12.26 64.17 39.00
C LEU A 12 -12.48 65.55 39.64
N ALA A 13 -13.58 65.74 40.36
CA ALA A 13 -13.82 66.97 41.13
C ALA A 13 -12.98 67.05 42.42
N ALA A 14 -12.42 65.92 42.89
CA ALA A 14 -11.46 65.86 43.99
C ALA A 14 -9.99 66.07 43.53
N SER A 15 -9.79 66.51 42.28
CA SER A 15 -8.47 66.84 41.73
C SER A 15 -7.92 68.13 42.33
N ASP A 16 -6.61 68.19 42.59
CA ASP A 16 -5.89 69.37 43.11
C ASP A 16 -5.88 70.56 42.12
N ASN A 17 -6.36 70.36 40.89
CA ASN A 17 -6.51 71.42 39.88
C ASN A 17 -7.92 72.02 39.93
N GLU A 18 -8.02 73.22 40.51
CA GLU A 18 -9.28 73.94 40.75
C GLU A 18 -10.10 74.18 39.47
N SER A 19 -9.45 74.37 38.31
CA SER A 19 -10.12 74.58 37.03
C SER A 19 -10.79 73.31 36.47
N GLU A 20 -10.14 72.15 36.64
CA GLU A 20 -10.68 70.85 36.25
C GLU A 20 -11.76 70.39 37.22
N ALA A 21 -11.56 70.65 38.52
CA ALA A 21 -12.55 70.35 39.54
C ALA A 21 -13.86 71.11 39.30
N LEU A 22 -13.79 72.41 38.98
CA LEU A 22 -14.95 73.22 38.65
C LEU A 22 -15.65 72.76 37.36
N HIS A 23 -14.90 72.35 36.34
CA HIS A 23 -15.48 71.82 35.10
C HIS A 23 -16.20 70.48 35.34
N ALA A 24 -15.61 69.61 36.14
CA ALA A 24 -16.18 68.33 36.54
C ALA A 24 -17.47 68.52 37.35
N LEU A 25 -17.48 69.44 38.32
CA LEU A 25 -18.68 69.79 39.10
C LEU A 25 -19.83 70.33 38.24
N ARG A 26 -19.53 71.21 37.28
CA ARG A 26 -20.56 71.72 36.33
C ARG A 26 -21.14 70.60 35.46
N THR A 27 -20.29 69.63 35.07
CA THR A 27 -20.71 68.49 34.25
C THR A 27 -21.56 67.51 35.06
N ALA A 28 -21.18 67.24 36.30
CA ALA A 28 -21.97 66.43 37.23
C ALA A 28 -23.34 67.06 37.53
N LYS A 29 -23.38 68.38 37.74
CA LYS A 29 -24.64 69.13 37.93
C LYS A 29 -25.57 68.98 36.72
N ARG A 30 -25.07 69.18 35.50
CA ARG A 30 -25.88 69.01 34.27
C ARG A 30 -26.43 67.59 34.10
N LEU A 31 -25.64 66.58 34.47
CA LEU A 31 -26.06 65.18 34.39
C LEU A 31 -27.15 64.85 35.43
N LEU A 32 -27.10 65.48 36.60
CA LEU A 32 -28.10 65.33 37.66
C LEU A 32 -29.40 66.09 37.36
N ASP A 33 -29.30 67.33 36.87
CA ASP A 33 -30.44 68.14 36.42
C ASP A 33 -31.22 67.43 35.29
N GLY A 34 -30.51 66.78 34.36
CA GLY A 34 -31.12 66.00 33.28
C GLY A 34 -31.89 64.74 33.72
N HIS A 35 -31.75 64.33 34.98
CA HIS A 35 -32.45 63.18 35.56
C HIS A 35 -33.40 63.57 36.71
N GLY A 36 -33.66 64.87 36.90
CA GLY A 36 -34.62 65.38 37.89
C GLY A 36 -34.16 65.27 39.35
N ALA A 37 -32.86 65.11 39.60
CA ALA A 37 -32.30 65.02 40.95
C ALA A 37 -31.52 66.30 41.30
N ASP A 38 -31.81 66.92 42.45
CA ASP A 38 -31.13 68.14 42.89
C ASP A 38 -29.75 67.81 43.47
N PHE A 39 -28.70 68.28 42.81
CA PHE A 39 -27.30 68.13 43.24
C PHE A 39 -27.07 68.61 44.67
N VAL A 40 -27.77 69.66 45.11
CA VAL A 40 -27.62 70.26 46.45
C VAL A 40 -28.29 69.39 47.51
N GLU A 41 -29.45 68.79 47.21
CA GLU A 41 -30.12 67.88 48.14
C GLU A 41 -29.34 66.56 48.27
N LEU A 42 -28.75 66.07 47.18
CA LEU A 42 -27.98 64.83 47.14
C LEU A 42 -26.62 64.97 47.84
N SER A 43 -25.94 66.11 47.66
CA SER A 43 -24.72 66.43 48.41
C SER A 43 -25.00 66.71 49.90
N ARG A 44 -26.14 67.31 50.24
CA ARG A 44 -26.59 67.45 51.62
C ARG A 44 -26.90 66.11 52.28
N ARG A 45 -27.59 65.19 51.58
CA ARG A 45 -27.84 63.83 52.06
C ARG A 45 -26.55 63.04 52.22
N LEU A 46 -25.58 63.20 51.32
CA LEU A 46 -24.27 62.55 51.41
C LEU A 46 -23.40 63.12 52.54
N ALA A 47 -23.57 64.40 52.89
CA ALA A 47 -22.90 65.02 54.03
C ALA A 47 -23.59 64.71 55.37
N GLU A 48 -24.92 64.55 55.38
CA GLU A 48 -25.71 64.14 56.55
C GLU A 48 -25.63 62.63 56.82
N SER A 49 -25.48 61.81 55.77
CA SER A 49 -25.05 60.42 55.86
C SER A 49 -23.52 60.40 55.95
N GLY A 50 -22.96 60.58 57.15
CA GLY A 50 -21.53 60.41 57.38
C GLY A 50 -20.99 59.13 56.70
N PRO A 51 -19.72 59.11 56.26
CA PRO A 51 -19.21 58.11 55.34
C PRO A 51 -19.50 56.69 55.84
N PRO A 52 -20.01 55.76 55.00
CA PRO A 52 -19.99 54.35 55.33
C PRO A 52 -18.50 53.95 55.36
N SER A 53 -17.91 53.99 56.56
CA SER A 53 -16.47 53.94 56.79
C SER A 53 -15.77 52.74 56.13
N GLY A 54 -16.50 51.64 55.85
CA GLY A 54 -15.96 50.48 55.17
C GLY A 54 -15.93 50.53 53.63
N GLU A 55 -16.84 51.26 52.97
CA GLU A 55 -16.83 51.35 51.49
C GLU A 55 -15.79 52.34 51.01
N THR A 56 -15.56 53.43 51.76
CA THR A 56 -14.50 54.40 51.47
C THR A 56 -13.11 53.80 51.66
N GLU A 57 -12.90 53.02 52.73
CA GLU A 57 -11.65 52.29 52.96
C GLU A 57 -11.38 51.24 51.87
N ALA A 58 -12.39 50.46 51.47
CA ALA A 58 -12.25 49.47 50.39
C ALA A 58 -11.95 50.12 49.03
N LEU A 59 -12.50 51.31 48.76
CA LEU A 59 -12.17 52.10 47.57
C LEU A 59 -10.74 52.66 47.64
N GLU A 60 -10.30 53.11 48.82
CA GLU A 60 -8.93 53.60 49.03
C GLU A 60 -7.90 52.49 48.82
N ASP A 61 -8.15 51.29 49.35
CA ASP A 61 -7.32 50.11 49.15
C ASP A 61 -7.25 49.71 47.66
N ALA A 62 -8.39 49.66 46.96
CA ALA A 62 -8.43 49.36 45.53
C ALA A 62 -7.69 50.41 44.69
N VAL A 63 -7.79 51.70 45.05
CA VAL A 63 -7.03 52.79 44.40
C VAL A 63 -5.53 52.65 44.67
N PHE A 64 -5.14 52.23 45.87
CA PHE A 64 -3.76 51.98 46.24
C PHE A 64 -3.16 50.81 45.44
N ASP A 65 -3.90 49.70 45.33
CA ASP A 65 -3.50 48.53 44.53
C ASP A 65 -3.35 48.88 43.06
N LEU A 66 -4.32 49.59 42.47
CA LEU A 66 -4.24 50.06 41.08
C LEU A 66 -3.06 51.01 40.85
N ARG A 67 -2.74 51.89 41.82
CA ARG A 67 -1.57 52.76 41.73
C ARG A 67 -0.26 51.97 41.76
N ASN A 68 -0.19 50.91 42.58
CA ASN A 68 0.96 50.03 42.63
C ASN A 68 1.11 49.20 41.35
N GLU A 69 0.01 48.70 40.79
CA GLU A 69 0.01 47.98 39.52
C GLU A 69 0.43 48.89 38.36
N ILE A 70 -0.06 50.14 38.30
CA ILE A 70 0.40 51.12 37.31
C ILE A 70 1.89 51.42 37.46
N ARG A 71 2.41 51.54 38.69
CA ARG A 71 3.86 51.71 38.92
C ARG A 71 4.64 50.49 38.46
N HIS A 72 4.16 49.29 38.76
CA HIS A 72 4.78 48.03 38.33
C HIS A 72 4.80 47.92 36.80
N LEU A 73 3.65 48.10 36.13
CA LEU A 73 3.54 48.06 34.68
C LEU A 73 4.39 49.13 34.01
N ARG A 74 4.50 50.33 34.58
CA ARG A 74 5.42 51.36 34.07
C ARG A 74 6.88 50.95 34.22
N ALA A 75 7.27 50.40 35.37
CA ALA A 75 8.62 49.91 35.59
C ALA A 75 8.94 48.73 34.67
N GLU A 76 7.98 47.85 34.42
CA GLU A 76 8.11 46.72 33.51
C GLU A 76 8.18 47.18 32.04
N ASN A 77 7.35 48.14 31.63
CA ASN A 77 7.42 48.73 30.29
C ASN A 77 8.77 49.43 30.07
N GLU A 78 9.26 50.14 31.08
CA GLU A 78 10.57 50.78 31.05
C GLU A 78 11.71 49.74 31.03
N ARG A 79 11.59 48.65 31.80
CA ARG A 79 12.52 47.51 31.72
C ARG A 79 12.50 46.84 30.36
N LEU A 80 11.33 46.70 29.73
CA LEU A 80 11.21 46.12 28.38
C LEU A 80 11.80 47.07 27.33
N ARG A 81 11.66 48.38 27.51
CA ARG A 81 12.32 49.40 26.68
C ARG A 81 13.83 49.38 26.84
N GLN A 82 14.33 49.21 28.06
CA GLN A 82 15.77 49.14 28.36
C GLN A 82 16.38 47.78 27.99
N GLY A 83 15.64 46.69 28.16
CA GLY A 83 16.01 45.33 27.72
C GLY A 83 15.98 45.20 26.20
N ARG A 84 15.17 46.01 25.52
CA ARG A 84 15.33 46.35 24.10
C ARG A 84 16.41 47.43 23.97
N ALA A 85 17.61 47.15 24.46
CA ALA A 85 18.75 48.04 24.29
C ALA A 85 18.93 48.33 22.79
N THR A 86 18.56 49.54 22.37
CA THR A 86 19.05 50.10 21.12
C THR A 86 20.54 50.30 21.33
N VAL A 87 21.34 49.42 20.75
CA VAL A 87 22.80 49.59 20.68
C VAL A 87 23.06 51.02 20.18
N PRO A 88 23.92 51.82 20.83
CA PRO A 88 24.23 53.16 20.33
C PRO A 88 24.95 53.01 18.98
N GLY A 89 24.28 53.38 17.89
CA GLY A 89 24.73 53.17 16.52
C GLY A 89 24.08 51.99 15.78
N ALA A 90 23.17 51.24 16.41
CA ALA A 90 22.22 50.43 15.67
C ALA A 90 21.06 51.33 15.26
N ASP A 91 21.01 51.66 13.97
CA ASP A 91 19.82 52.21 13.36
C ASP A 91 18.62 51.35 13.78
N ALA A 92 17.57 51.97 14.30
CA ALA A 92 16.31 51.28 14.53
C ALA A 92 15.97 50.54 13.24
N PRO A 93 15.66 49.22 13.27
CA PRO A 93 15.46 48.46 12.05
C PRO A 93 14.45 49.23 11.22
N SER A 94 14.93 49.74 10.08
CA SER A 94 14.11 50.56 9.22
C SER A 94 12.89 49.72 8.86
N PHE A 95 11.73 50.35 8.73
CA PHE A 95 10.55 49.66 8.21
C PHE A 95 10.88 48.89 6.92
N MET A 96 11.82 49.41 6.12
CA MET A 96 12.33 48.76 4.92
C MET A 96 13.10 47.46 5.19
N ASP A 97 13.86 47.38 6.27
CA ASP A 97 14.60 46.16 6.62
C ASP A 97 13.67 45.11 7.23
N ALA A 98 12.72 45.54 8.07
CA ALA A 98 11.64 44.65 8.53
C ALA A 98 10.79 44.11 7.36
N ALA A 99 10.52 44.93 6.34
CA ALA A 99 9.82 44.51 5.13
C ALA A 99 10.64 43.52 4.28
N LYS A 100 11.95 43.72 4.16
CA LYS A 100 12.86 42.76 3.48
C LYS A 100 12.92 41.43 4.22
N ASP A 101 13.02 41.45 5.55
CA ASP A 101 13.03 40.25 6.38
C ASP A 101 11.71 39.49 6.25
N ALA A 102 10.58 40.20 6.27
CA ALA A 102 9.27 39.59 6.03
C ALA A 102 9.16 38.97 4.63
N ALA A 103 9.66 39.65 3.59
CA ALA A 103 9.68 39.12 2.24
C ALA A 103 10.58 37.88 2.12
N ALA A 104 11.75 37.88 2.76
CA ALA A 104 12.64 36.71 2.83
C ALA A 104 11.97 35.54 3.56
N ALA A 105 11.28 35.80 4.67
CA ALA A 105 10.54 34.78 5.40
C ALA A 105 9.40 34.20 4.57
N ILE A 106 8.68 35.01 3.78
CA ILE A 106 7.64 34.53 2.87
C ILE A 106 8.24 33.61 1.80
N ARG A 107 9.37 34.00 1.19
CA ARG A 107 10.05 33.15 0.19
C ARG A 107 10.50 31.83 0.79
N LEU A 108 11.15 31.84 1.94
CA LEU A 108 11.59 30.63 2.63
C LEU A 108 10.40 29.72 3.00
N ARG A 109 9.26 30.30 3.38
CA ARG A 109 8.03 29.52 3.62
C ARG A 109 7.49 28.88 2.35
N ALA A 110 7.54 29.58 1.23
CA ALA A 110 7.16 29.01 -0.06
C ALA A 110 8.10 27.86 -0.45
N GLU A 111 9.42 28.06 -0.35
CA GLU A 111 10.40 27.00 -0.62
C GLU A 111 10.21 25.79 0.31
N LEU A 112 9.91 26.00 1.59
CA LEU A 112 9.60 24.91 2.52
C LEU A 112 8.32 24.15 2.14
N ALA A 113 7.31 24.85 1.64
CA ALA A 113 6.09 24.20 1.16
C ALA A 113 6.38 23.34 -0.07
N ASP A 114 7.12 23.87 -1.05
CA ASP A 114 7.52 23.14 -2.25
C ASP A 114 8.32 21.87 -1.90
N ARG A 115 9.28 21.98 -0.96
CA ARG A 115 10.06 20.81 -0.49
C ARG A 115 9.21 19.80 0.27
N ALA A 116 8.20 20.25 1.01
CA ALA A 116 7.28 19.34 1.69
C ALA A 116 6.45 18.54 0.67
N GLU A 117 5.96 19.20 -0.39
CA GLU A 117 5.26 18.53 -1.49
C GLU A 117 6.16 17.53 -2.24
N GLU A 118 7.41 17.91 -2.54
CA GLU A 118 8.40 17.00 -3.14
C GLU A 118 8.65 15.77 -2.27
N LEU A 119 8.77 15.94 -0.95
CA LEU A 119 8.98 14.84 -0.01
C LEU A 119 7.77 13.91 0.05
N ASP A 120 6.56 14.45 0.03
CA ASP A 120 5.35 13.64 0.05
C ASP A 120 5.16 12.88 -1.27
N ALA A 121 5.47 13.49 -2.42
CA ALA A 121 5.53 12.80 -3.71
C ALA A 121 6.58 11.67 -3.72
N ALA A 122 7.78 11.92 -3.18
CA ALA A 122 8.81 10.89 -3.08
C ALA A 122 8.39 9.74 -2.16
N ARG A 123 7.68 10.02 -1.07
CA ARG A 123 7.15 9.00 -0.15
C ARG A 123 6.09 8.13 -0.80
N THR A 124 5.17 8.72 -1.55
CA THR A 124 4.13 7.96 -2.25
C THR A 124 4.72 7.06 -3.33
N GLU A 125 5.69 7.55 -4.10
CA GLU A 125 6.42 6.72 -5.08
C GLU A 125 7.21 5.60 -4.40
N LEU A 126 7.87 5.86 -3.27
CA LEU A 126 8.58 4.82 -2.52
C LEU A 126 7.63 3.73 -2.02
N LEU A 127 6.43 4.09 -1.54
CA LEU A 127 5.42 3.12 -1.14
C LEU A 127 4.92 2.30 -2.33
N ARG A 128 4.71 2.95 -3.48
CA ARG A 128 4.32 2.29 -4.73
C ARG A 128 5.38 1.28 -5.20
N LEU A 129 6.66 1.67 -5.16
CA LEU A 129 7.78 0.80 -5.52
C LEU A 129 7.90 -0.38 -4.55
N LYS A 130 7.73 -0.17 -3.25
CA LYS A 130 7.71 -1.27 -2.26
C LYS A 130 6.57 -2.25 -2.49
N ALA A 131 5.37 -1.75 -2.82
CA ALA A 131 4.24 -2.60 -3.16
C ALA A 131 4.53 -3.41 -4.42
N HIS A 132 5.11 -2.79 -5.45
CA HIS A 132 5.50 -3.48 -6.67
C HIS A 132 6.58 -4.54 -6.42
N GLU A 133 7.58 -4.23 -5.59
CA GLU A 133 8.63 -5.18 -5.20
C GLU A 133 8.04 -6.39 -4.44
N ALA A 134 7.07 -6.17 -3.55
CA ALA A 134 6.37 -7.26 -2.86
C ALA A 134 5.62 -8.17 -3.83
N THR A 135 4.89 -7.59 -4.79
CA THR A 135 4.20 -8.37 -5.84
C THR A 135 5.18 -9.17 -6.69
N MET A 136 6.29 -8.56 -7.12
CA MET A 136 7.32 -9.25 -7.90
C MET A 136 7.94 -10.41 -7.13
N ARG A 137 8.26 -10.22 -5.83
CA ARG A 137 8.77 -11.29 -4.97
C ARG A 137 7.81 -12.47 -4.88
N GLU A 138 6.50 -12.20 -4.81
CA GLU A 138 5.51 -13.27 -4.75
C GLU A 138 5.40 -14.02 -6.08
N GLN A 139 5.36 -13.30 -7.21
CA GLN A 139 5.39 -13.92 -8.54
C GLN A 139 6.64 -14.79 -8.75
N PHE A 140 7.81 -14.36 -8.25
CA PHE A 140 9.02 -15.17 -8.29
C PHE A 140 8.91 -16.44 -7.45
N ARG A 141 8.29 -16.39 -6.27
CA ARG A 141 8.06 -17.58 -5.44
C ARG A 141 7.11 -18.56 -6.11
N GLU A 142 6.02 -18.06 -6.69
CA GLU A 142 5.07 -18.88 -7.44
C GLU A 142 5.76 -19.58 -8.62
N ALA A 143 6.51 -18.83 -9.43
CA ALA A 143 7.27 -19.37 -10.55
C ALA A 143 8.31 -20.43 -10.12
N LEU A 144 9.02 -20.20 -9.01
CA LEU A 144 9.95 -21.18 -8.45
C LEU A 144 9.23 -22.46 -8.01
N SER A 145 8.06 -22.33 -7.38
CA SER A 145 7.25 -23.47 -6.97
C SER A 145 6.72 -24.28 -8.15
N GLU A 146 6.32 -23.59 -9.23
CA GLU A 146 5.85 -24.22 -10.46
C GLU A 146 7.00 -24.94 -11.17
N ALA A 147 8.17 -24.31 -11.27
CA ALA A 147 9.37 -24.94 -11.81
C ALA A 147 9.74 -26.22 -11.03
N GLY A 148 9.63 -26.19 -9.69
CA GLY A 148 9.81 -27.38 -8.86
C GLY A 148 8.83 -28.50 -9.20
N ARG A 149 7.53 -28.18 -9.33
CA ARG A 149 6.50 -29.17 -9.72
C ARG A 149 6.73 -29.74 -11.11
N LEU A 150 7.12 -28.90 -12.07
CA LEU A 150 7.44 -29.33 -13.43
C LEU A 150 8.68 -30.23 -13.46
N GLY A 151 9.70 -29.93 -12.64
CA GLY A 151 10.87 -30.78 -12.48
C GLY A 151 10.53 -32.18 -11.98
N VAL A 152 9.65 -32.29 -10.98
CA VAL A 152 9.16 -33.60 -10.49
C VAL A 152 8.41 -34.36 -11.59
N ARG A 153 7.48 -33.69 -12.29
CA ARG A 153 6.73 -34.31 -13.40
C ARG A 153 7.64 -34.78 -14.53
N LEU A 154 8.69 -34.03 -14.85
CA LEU A 154 9.67 -34.42 -15.85
C LEU A 154 10.40 -35.69 -15.43
N SER A 155 10.87 -35.77 -14.17
CA SER A 155 11.53 -36.97 -13.64
C SER A 155 10.60 -38.19 -13.66
N GLU A 156 9.34 -38.03 -13.28
CA GLU A 156 8.33 -39.09 -13.38
C GLU A 156 8.11 -39.56 -14.83
N ALA A 157 8.05 -38.63 -15.78
CA ALA A 157 7.91 -38.94 -17.20
C ALA A 157 9.14 -39.70 -17.74
N GLU A 158 10.35 -39.29 -17.35
CA GLU A 158 11.60 -39.96 -17.74
C GLU A 158 11.67 -41.39 -17.20
N THR A 159 11.33 -41.60 -15.91
CA THR A 159 11.31 -42.95 -15.34
C THR A 159 10.26 -43.83 -16.01
N ARG A 160 9.08 -43.28 -16.34
CA ARG A 160 8.06 -44.00 -17.11
C ARG A 160 8.55 -44.37 -18.51
N ARG A 161 9.21 -43.44 -19.22
CA ARG A 161 9.81 -43.70 -20.53
C ARG A 161 10.81 -44.86 -20.45
N GLN A 162 11.73 -44.82 -19.48
CA GLN A 162 12.73 -45.89 -19.30
C GLN A 162 12.10 -47.26 -19.04
N ARG A 163 11.02 -47.33 -18.24
CA ARG A 163 10.28 -48.57 -18.00
C ARG A 163 9.65 -49.10 -19.29
N LEU A 164 8.99 -48.23 -20.06
CA LEU A 164 8.37 -48.60 -21.33
C LEU A 164 9.42 -49.05 -22.37
N GLU A 165 10.59 -48.40 -22.42
CA GLU A 165 11.69 -48.82 -23.29
C GLU A 165 12.23 -50.21 -22.91
N ALA A 166 12.37 -50.48 -21.61
CA ALA A 166 12.80 -51.78 -21.12
C ALA A 166 11.77 -52.88 -21.44
N GLU A 167 10.48 -52.58 -21.27
CA GLU A 167 9.39 -53.49 -21.62
C GLU A 167 9.36 -53.77 -23.14
N ASN A 168 9.51 -52.74 -23.97
CA ASN A 168 9.54 -52.89 -25.42
C ASN A 168 10.72 -53.78 -25.88
N ARG A 169 11.91 -53.60 -25.29
CA ARG A 169 13.05 -54.51 -25.55
C ARG A 169 12.73 -55.96 -25.16
N ARG A 170 12.12 -56.18 -23.99
CA ARG A 170 11.72 -57.53 -23.54
C ARG A 170 10.73 -58.17 -24.51
N LEU A 171 9.69 -57.44 -24.91
CA LEU A 171 8.70 -57.92 -25.88
C LEU A 171 9.34 -58.20 -27.24
N THR A 172 10.29 -57.37 -27.68
CA THR A 172 11.04 -57.60 -28.92
C THR A 172 11.83 -58.90 -28.87
N HIS A 173 12.53 -59.18 -27.76
CA HIS A 173 13.23 -60.45 -27.56
C HIS A 173 12.28 -61.65 -27.49
N ALA A 174 11.15 -61.52 -26.79
CA ALA A 174 10.14 -62.59 -26.72
C ALA A 174 9.53 -62.89 -28.10
N ASN A 175 9.23 -61.85 -28.88
CA ASN A 175 8.72 -62.00 -30.25
C ASN A 175 9.75 -62.68 -31.16
N HIS A 176 11.03 -62.31 -31.03
CA HIS A 176 12.11 -62.97 -31.76
C HIS A 176 12.21 -64.46 -31.41
N ALA A 177 12.18 -64.82 -30.12
CA ALA A 177 12.21 -66.21 -29.67
C ALA A 177 11.03 -67.02 -30.23
N LEU A 178 9.80 -66.48 -30.14
CA LEU A 178 8.61 -67.11 -30.72
C LEU A 178 8.73 -67.27 -32.23
N THR A 179 9.33 -66.30 -32.93
CA THR A 179 9.56 -66.40 -34.38
C THR A 179 10.52 -67.54 -34.72
N VAL A 180 11.57 -67.74 -33.92
CA VAL A 180 12.50 -68.86 -34.06
C VAL A 180 11.78 -70.19 -33.83
N GLU A 181 11.05 -70.34 -32.71
CA GLU A 181 10.28 -71.55 -32.40
C GLU A 181 9.27 -71.90 -33.50
N LEU A 182 8.57 -70.89 -34.04
CA LEU A 182 7.59 -71.10 -35.11
C LEU A 182 8.27 -71.57 -36.42
N ASN A 183 9.46 -71.04 -36.72
CA ASN A 183 10.24 -71.50 -37.87
C ASN A 183 10.75 -72.94 -37.69
N GLU A 184 11.18 -73.30 -36.48
CA GLU A 184 11.58 -74.67 -36.14
C GLU A 184 10.41 -75.65 -36.34
N ILE A 185 9.24 -75.36 -35.77
CA ILE A 185 8.02 -76.18 -35.95
C ILE A 185 7.63 -76.32 -37.43
N ARG A 186 7.72 -75.22 -38.21
CA ARG A 186 7.46 -75.26 -39.66
C ARG A 186 8.44 -76.17 -40.39
N SER A 187 9.72 -76.13 -40.02
CA SER A 187 10.76 -76.98 -40.61
C SER A 187 10.56 -78.46 -40.28
N GLU A 188 10.23 -78.78 -39.02
CA GLU A 188 9.91 -80.13 -38.56
C GLU A 188 8.68 -80.68 -39.29
N ARG A 189 7.62 -79.88 -39.40
CA ARG A 189 6.42 -80.25 -40.17
C ARG A 189 6.76 -80.55 -41.63
N GLY A 190 7.61 -79.73 -42.25
CA GLY A 190 8.09 -79.95 -43.62
C GLY A 190 8.86 -81.26 -43.76
N ARG A 191 9.74 -81.57 -42.80
CA ARG A 191 10.50 -82.81 -42.75
C ARG A 191 9.59 -84.04 -42.60
N LEU A 192 8.67 -84.01 -41.65
CA LEU A 192 7.69 -85.09 -41.41
C LEU A 192 6.78 -85.30 -42.62
N ALA A 193 6.36 -84.23 -43.30
CA ALA A 193 5.57 -84.32 -44.53
C ALA A 193 6.37 -84.98 -45.66
N ALA A 194 7.66 -84.64 -45.82
CA ALA A 194 8.53 -85.28 -46.80
C ALA A 194 8.76 -86.76 -46.49
N GLU A 195 8.91 -87.12 -45.21
CA GLU A 195 9.03 -88.51 -44.76
C GLU A 195 7.76 -89.32 -45.05
N LEU A 196 6.57 -88.75 -44.80
CA LEU A 196 5.28 -89.36 -45.16
C LEU A 196 5.20 -89.66 -46.65
N VAL A 197 5.49 -88.68 -47.51
CA VAL A 197 5.52 -88.88 -48.97
C VAL A 197 6.54 -89.95 -49.38
N ALA A 198 7.71 -89.98 -48.74
CA ALA A 198 8.72 -91.00 -49.00
C ALA A 198 8.25 -92.40 -48.57
N VAL A 199 7.48 -92.52 -47.50
CA VAL A 199 6.88 -93.80 -47.05
C VAL A 199 5.79 -94.24 -48.02
N GLU A 200 4.88 -93.34 -48.41
CA GLU A 200 3.81 -93.62 -49.37
C GLU A 200 4.39 -94.09 -50.72
N THR A 201 5.38 -93.38 -51.26
CA THR A 201 6.05 -93.76 -52.52
C THR A 201 6.78 -95.11 -52.42
N ARG A 202 7.39 -95.44 -51.27
CA ARG A 202 7.99 -96.77 -51.03
C ARG A 202 6.93 -97.87 -50.96
N GLN A 203 5.78 -97.62 -50.32
CA GLN A 203 4.67 -98.56 -50.26
C GLN A 203 4.07 -98.80 -51.65
N ASP A 204 3.90 -97.75 -52.46
CA ASP A 204 3.45 -97.87 -53.85
C ASP A 204 4.44 -98.67 -54.72
N ALA A 205 5.74 -98.47 -54.52
CA ALA A 205 6.76 -99.23 -55.21
C ALA A 205 6.77 -100.71 -54.79
N ALA A 206 6.59 -101.00 -53.50
CA ALA A 206 6.50 -102.36 -52.98
C ALA A 206 5.22 -103.07 -53.47
N GLY A 207 4.06 -102.39 -53.47
CA GLY A 207 2.79 -102.91 -53.97
C GLY A 207 2.79 -103.26 -55.46
N LYS A 208 3.66 -102.64 -56.25
CA LYS A 208 3.81 -102.92 -57.70
C LYS A 208 4.64 -104.17 -58.01
N THR A 209 5.33 -104.77 -57.05
CA THR A 209 6.19 -105.96 -57.29
C THR A 209 5.46 -107.31 -57.30
N ALA A 210 4.14 -107.34 -57.09
CA ALA A 210 3.34 -108.59 -57.06
C ALA A 210 2.40 -108.81 -58.26
N ARG A 211 2.72 -108.30 -59.46
CA ARG A 211 2.03 -108.74 -60.69
C ARG A 211 3.02 -109.10 -61.80
N ARG A 212 3.33 -110.40 -61.85
CA ARG A 212 3.91 -111.06 -63.03
C ARG A 212 3.05 -110.75 -64.27
N PRO A 213 3.59 -110.20 -65.36
CA PRO A 213 2.85 -110.13 -66.61
C PRO A 213 2.84 -111.52 -67.25
N THR A 214 1.70 -112.20 -67.21
CA THR A 214 1.47 -113.39 -68.03
C THR A 214 1.42 -112.96 -69.50
N LYS A 215 2.44 -113.35 -70.27
CA LYS A 215 2.46 -113.25 -71.73
C LYS A 215 1.21 -113.94 -72.29
N ARG A 216 0.30 -113.18 -72.90
CA ARG A 216 -0.67 -113.72 -73.85
C ARG A 216 -0.49 -113.05 -75.21
N ARG A 217 -0.36 -113.93 -76.19
CA ARG A 217 -0.07 -113.73 -77.60
C ARG A 217 -1.41 -113.82 -78.34
N ALA A 218 -1.81 -112.77 -79.07
CA ALA A 218 -2.85 -112.80 -80.11
C ALA A 218 -2.68 -111.50 -80.93
N LYS A 219 -2.05 -111.52 -82.11
CA LYS A 219 -2.56 -111.89 -83.45
C LYS A 219 -3.65 -110.93 -83.98
N ALA A 220 -3.17 -110.00 -84.80
CA ALA A 220 -3.70 -109.38 -86.02
C ALA A 220 -5.21 -109.20 -86.22
N GLY A 221 -5.59 -107.97 -86.56
CA GLY A 221 -6.80 -107.61 -87.31
C GLY A 221 -6.66 -106.20 -87.90
N GLN A 222 -6.44 -106.12 -89.21
CA GLN A 222 -6.48 -104.91 -90.04
C GLN A 222 -7.91 -104.38 -90.20
N ALA A 223 -8.06 -103.06 -90.31
CA ALA A 223 -8.95 -102.31 -91.24
C ALA A 223 -8.99 -100.84 -90.77
N GLN A 224 -8.35 -99.90 -91.46
CA GLN A 224 -8.79 -99.19 -92.68
C GLN A 224 -9.74 -98.01 -92.42
N TYR A 225 -9.18 -96.81 -92.67
CA TYR A 225 -9.71 -95.63 -93.38
C TYR A 225 -10.93 -94.83 -92.91
N ALA A 226 -10.81 -93.53 -93.24
CA ALA A 226 -11.83 -92.49 -93.44
C ALA A 226 -12.39 -91.83 -92.16
N LEU A 227 -12.62 -90.52 -92.06
CA LEU A 227 -12.60 -89.38 -92.99
C LEU A 227 -12.72 -88.11 -92.12
N LEU A 228 -12.14 -87.00 -92.60
CA LEU A 228 -12.46 -85.59 -92.33
C LEU A 228 -12.25 -85.03 -90.91
#